data_AF-A0A2J6X7D3-F1
#
_entry.id   AF-A0A2J6X7D3-F1
#
_cell.length_a   1.000
_cell.length_b   1.000
_cell.length_c   1.000
_cell.angle_alpha   90.00
_cell.angle_beta   90.00
_cell.angle_gamma   90.00
#
_symmetry.space_group_name_H-M   'P 1'
#
loop_
_entity.id
_entity.type
_entity.pdbx_description
1 polymer ?
#
loop_
_entity_poly.entity_id
_entity_poly.type
_entity_poly.pdbx_seq_one_letter_code
_entity_poly.pdbx_strand_id
1 'polypeptide(L)' 'PVAAARIPHCRLVWIEQCGHLPMLERPQAYHAILSSFLEETTA' A
#
# COMPACT_ATOMS: atom_id res chain seq x y z
N PRO A 1 10.66 -8.24 1.47
CA PRO A 1 11.88 -7.73 0.81
C PRO A 1 12.76 -7.02 1.84
N VAL A 2 14.07 -6.99 1.60
CA VAL A 2 15.07 -6.51 2.58
C VAL A 2 14.79 -5.09 3.06
N ALA A 3 14.32 -4.20 2.18
CA ALA A 3 13.97 -2.83 2.55
C ALA A 3 12.81 -2.75 3.56
N ALA A 4 11.72 -3.50 3.33
CA ALA A 4 10.57 -3.52 4.23
C ALA A 4 10.93 -4.06 5.63
N ALA A 5 11.80 -5.07 5.70
CA ALA A 5 12.25 -5.63 6.97
C ALA A 5 13.02 -4.63 7.86
N ARG A 6 13.48 -3.50 7.30
CA ARG A 6 14.20 -2.44 8.02
C ARG A 6 13.32 -1.27 8.44
N ILE A 7 12.05 -1.25 8.04
CA ILE A 7 11.10 -0.18 8.38
C ILE A 7 10.15 -0.72 9.46
N PRO A 8 10.22 -0.22 10.71
CA PRO A 8 9.35 -0.68 11.78
C PRO A 8 7.89 -0.33 11.48
N HIS A 9 6.97 -1.18 11.94
CA HIS A 9 5.52 -1.00 11.79
C HIS A 9 5.05 -0.75 10.34
N CYS A 10 5.78 -1.27 9.35
CA CYS A 10 5.36 -1.18 7.96
C CYS A 10 4.59 -2.42 7.49
N ARG A 11 3.67 -2.20 6.56
CA ARG A 11 3.00 -3.24 5.79
C ARG A 11 3.43 -3.11 4.34
N LEU A 12 3.98 -4.17 3.77
CA LEU A 12 4.25 -4.23 2.34
C LEU A 12 3.06 -4.83 1.61
N VAL A 13 2.59 -4.14 0.57
CA VAL A 13 1.55 -4.62 -0.33
C VAL A 13 2.04 -4.50 -1.77
N TRP A 14 1.78 -5.54 -2.57
CA TRP A 14 2.03 -5.52 -4.00
C TRP A 14 0.72 -5.31 -4.74
N ILE A 15 0.68 -4.36 -5.66
CA ILE A 15 -0.47 -4.16 -6.56
C ILE A 15 -0.11 -4.84 -7.88
N GLU A 16 -0.68 -6.01 -8.09
CA GLU A 16 -0.40 -6.83 -9.27
C GLU A 16 -0.79 -6.12 -10.57
N GLN A 17 -0.01 -6.38 -11.63
CA GLN A 17 -0.25 -5.84 -12.98
C GLN A 17 -0.42 -4.31 -12.98
N CYS A 18 0.46 -3.63 -12.24
CA CYS A 18 0.55 -2.18 -12.13
C CYS A 18 1.97 -1.74 -12.47
N GLY A 19 2.09 -0.66 -13.23
CA GLY A 19 3.35 0.03 -13.50
C GLY A 19 3.75 0.95 -12.35
N HIS A 20 4.26 2.12 -12.70
CA HIS A 20 4.89 3.04 -11.75
C HIS A 20 3.90 3.87 -10.94
N LEU A 21 2.67 4.07 -11.44
CA LEU A 21 1.72 5.05 -10.92
C LEU A 21 0.44 4.35 -10.43
N PRO A 22 0.47 3.66 -9.28
CA PRO A 22 -0.67 2.88 -8.78
C PRO A 22 -1.93 3.71 -8.54
N MET A 23 -1.78 4.98 -8.19
CA MET A 23 -2.89 5.93 -8.02
C MET A 23 -3.69 6.18 -9.31
N LEU A 24 -3.05 6.03 -10.49
CA LEU A 24 -3.67 6.24 -11.79
C LEU A 24 -4.03 4.93 -12.48
N GLU A 25 -3.13 3.94 -12.41
CA GLU A 25 -3.25 2.67 -13.12
C GLU A 25 -4.21 1.70 -12.43
N ARG A 26 -4.25 1.72 -11.09
CA ARG A 26 -5.06 0.82 -10.25
C ARG A 26 -5.73 1.59 -9.10
N PRO A 27 -6.48 2.67 -9.38
CA PRO A 27 -6.97 3.60 -8.35
C PRO A 27 -7.82 2.91 -7.27
N GLN A 28 -8.67 1.94 -7.65
CA GLN A 28 -9.52 1.25 -6.68
C GLN A 28 -8.70 0.39 -5.72
N ALA A 29 -7.71 -0.35 -6.23
CA ALA A 29 -6.84 -1.19 -5.40
C ALA A 29 -5.98 -0.32 -4.47
N TYR A 30 -5.38 0.75 -5.02
CA TYR A 30 -4.59 1.70 -4.24
C TYR A 30 -5.42 2.35 -3.13
N HIS A 31 -6.60 2.89 -3.45
CA HIS A 31 -7.46 3.54 -2.46
C HIS A 31 -7.94 2.57 -1.38
N ALA A 32 -8.31 1.33 -1.73
CA ALA A 32 -8.72 0.35 -0.72
C ALA A 32 -7.59 0.07 0.30
N ILE A 33 -6.34 -0.10 -0.19
CA ILE A 33 -5.18 -0.33 0.68
C ILE A 33 -4.90 0.89 1.56
N LEU A 34 -4.97 2.09 0.99
CA LEU A 34 -4.73 3.35 1.71
C LEU A 34 -5.81 3.60 2.77
N SER A 35 -7.09 3.43 2.43
CA SER A 35 -8.19 3.61 3.38
C SER A 35 -8.06 2.65 4.57
N SER A 36 -7.82 1.36 4.33
CA SER A 36 -7.59 0.39 5.41
C SER A 36 -6.42 0.79 6.31
N PHE A 37 -5.30 1.25 5.72
CA PHE A 37 -4.16 1.72 6.50
C PHE A 37 -4.51 2.91 7.41
N LEU A 38 -5.26 3.88 6.88
CA LEU A 38 -5.66 5.07 7.64
C LEU A 38 -6.65 4.72 8.74
N GLU A 39 -7.61 3.84 8.48
CA GLU A 39 -8.57 3.37 9.49
C GLU A 39 -7.88 2.66 10.65
N GLU A 40 -6.91 1.78 10.37
CA GLU A 40 -6.09 1.10 11.40
C GLU A 40 -5.24 2.07 12.23
N THR A 41 -4.89 3.23 11.68
CA THR A 41 -4.06 4.24 12.37
C THR A 41 -4.89 5.22 13.21
N THR A 42 -6.19 5.34 12.92
CA THR A 42 -7.07 6.32 13.58
C THR A 42 -7.92 5.70 14.70
N ALA A 43 -7.90 4.36 14.84
CA ALA A 43 -8.55 3.61 15.91
C ALA A 43 -7.64 3.44 17.13
#